data_AF-A0A1G5QIW7-F1
#
_entry.id   AF-A0A1G5QIW7-F1
#
_cell.length_a   1.000
_cell.length_b   1.000
_cell.length_c   1.000
_cell.angle_alpha   90.00
_cell.angle_beta   90.00
_cell.angle_gamma   90.00
#
_symmetry.space_group_name_H-M   'P 1'
#
loop_
_entity.id
_entity.type
_entity.pdbx_description
1 polymer ?
#
loop_
_entity_poly.entity_id
_entity_poly.type
_entity_poly.pdbx_seq_one_letter_code
_entity_poly.pdbx_strand_id
1 'polypeptide(L)' 'MSFALDPTERLARVLKENKKKFAVNKDGYISIDLNNNDVISEIEKQFEKLEKLELGFVQRDK' A
#
# COMPACT_ATOMS: atom_id res chain seq x y z
N MET A 1 -23.39 -3.94 -16.44
CA MET A 1 -21.97 -4.20 -16.78
C MET A 1 -21.13 -3.76 -15.59
N SER A 2 -20.37 -4.66 -14.97
CA SER A 2 -19.46 -4.30 -13.89
C SER A 2 -18.21 -3.65 -14.51
N PHE A 3 -18.02 -2.35 -14.29
CA PHE A 3 -16.82 -1.62 -14.68
C PHE A 3 -15.65 -1.88 -13.72
N ALA A 4 -15.44 -3.14 -13.35
CA ALA A 4 -14.23 -3.51 -12.63
C ALA A 4 -13.08 -3.44 -13.63
N LEU A 5 -12.32 -2.35 -13.58
CA LEU A 5 -11.05 -2.20 -14.31
C LEU A 5 -10.24 -3.49 -14.15
N ASP A 6 -9.68 -3.98 -15.25
CA ASP A 6 -8.79 -5.14 -15.25
C ASP A 6 -7.70 -4.94 -14.17
N PRO A 7 -7.38 -5.95 -13.35
CA PRO A 7 -6.40 -5.81 -12.27
C PRO A 7 -5.06 -5.24 -12.75
N THR A 8 -4.64 -5.57 -13.97
CA THR A 8 -3.41 -5.08 -14.60
C THR A 8 -3.52 -3.60 -14.92
N GLU A 9 -4.62 -3.17 -15.52
CA GLU A 9 -4.86 -1.75 -15.83
C GLU A 9 -4.95 -0.92 -14.55
N ARG A 10 -5.61 -1.45 -13.52
CA ARG A 10 -5.70 -0.79 -12.22
C ARG A 10 -4.33 -0.63 -11.58
N LEU A 11 -3.50 -1.68 -11.57
CA LEU A 11 -2.15 -1.61 -11.05
C LEU A 11 -1.28 -0.63 -11.85
N ALA A 12 -1.32 -0.71 -13.18
CA ALA A 12 -0.58 0.20 -14.06
C ALA A 12 -0.94 1.67 -13.80
N ARG A 13 -2.22 1.97 -13.57
CA ARG A 13 -2.68 3.30 -13.21
C ARG A 13 -2.11 3.77 -11.87
N VAL A 14 -2.21 2.97 -10.82
CA VAL A 14 -1.67 3.32 -9.49
C VAL A 14 -0.17 3.58 -9.55
N LEU A 15 0.57 2.72 -10.25
CA LEU A 15 2.01 2.89 -10.44
C LEU A 15 2.32 4.19 -11.22
N LYS A 16 1.54 4.50 -12.27
CA LYS A 16 1.71 5.74 -13.04
C LYS A 16 1.45 7.00 -12.20
N GLU A 17 0.46 6.97 -11.32
CA GLU A 17 0.08 8.12 -10.47
C GLU A 17 1.07 8.33 -9.32
N ASN A 18 1.80 7.28 -8.88
CA ASN A 18 2.68 7.33 -7.70
C ASN A 18 4.18 7.21 -8.01
N LYS A 19 4.62 7.51 -9.24
CA LYS A 19 6.01 7.34 -9.70
C LYS A 19 7.12 7.96 -8.82
N LYS A 20 6.80 8.94 -7.97
CA LYS A 20 7.74 9.60 -7.06
C LYS A 20 7.92 8.89 -5.72
N LYS A 21 7.12 7.84 -5.46
CA LYS A 21 7.06 7.13 -4.16
C LYS A 21 7.77 5.78 -4.19
N PHE A 22 8.21 5.34 -5.37
CA PHE A 22 8.90 4.06 -5.56
C PHE A 22 9.80 4.11 -6.79
N ALA A 23 10.81 3.25 -6.82
CA ALA A 23 11.63 2.96 -7.99
C ALA A 23 11.33 1.53 -8.48
N VAL A 24 11.40 1.31 -9.78
CA VAL A 24 11.28 -0.03 -10.37
C VAL A 24 12.62 -0.39 -10.99
N ASN A 25 13.20 -1.51 -10.60
CA ASN A 25 14.43 -1.99 -11.21
C ASN A 25 14.15 -2.76 -12.51
N LYS A 26 15.20 -3.07 -13.28
CA LYS A 26 15.07 -3.75 -14.58
C LYS A 26 14.48 -5.16 -14.47
N ASP A 27 14.57 -5.75 -13.28
CA ASP A 27 14.06 -7.09 -12.98
C ASP A 27 12.60 -7.06 -12.48
N GLY A 28 11.97 -5.87 -12.45
CA GLY A 28 10.56 -5.70 -12.10
C GLY A 28 10.28 -5.60 -10.60
N TYR A 29 11.31 -5.50 -9.75
CA TYR A 29 11.12 -5.26 -8.31
C TYR A 29 10.84 -3.79 -8.04
N ILE A 30 9.92 -3.56 -7.11
CA ILE A 30 9.55 -2.24 -6.62
C ILE A 30 10.36 -1.97 -5.34
N SER A 31 11.21 -0.94 -5.37
CA SER A 31 11.87 -0.40 -4.20
C SER A 31 11.10 0.81 -3.70
N ILE A 32 10.72 0.81 -2.43
CA ILE A 32 9.98 1.90 -1.80
C ILE A 32 10.98 2.96 -1.33
N ASP A 33 10.70 4.25 -1.59
CA ASP A 33 11.54 5.33 -1.08
C ASP A 33 11.14 5.68 0.36
N LEU A 34 11.95 5.20 1.31
CA LEU A 34 11.76 5.44 2.74
C LEU A 34 12.26 6.82 3.22
N ASN A 35 12.76 7.67 2.32
CA ASN A 35 13.06 9.07 2.65
C ASN A 35 11.88 10.01 2.31
N ASN A 36 10.81 9.46 1.73
CA ASN A 36 9.62 10.20 1.35
C ASN A 36 8.61 10.22 2.51
N ASN A 37 8.37 11.40 3.09
CA ASN A 37 7.46 11.56 4.23
C ASN A 37 6.02 11.09 3.93
N ASP A 38 5.53 11.22 2.69
CA ASP A 38 4.20 10.75 2.32
C ASP A 38 4.12 9.21 2.36
N VAL A 39 5.22 8.54 2.00
CA VAL A 39 5.33 7.09 2.03
C VAL A 39 5.38 6.59 3.46
N ILE A 40 6.22 7.21 4.30
CA ILE A 40 6.33 6.88 5.73
C ILE A 40 4.97 7.04 6.42
N SER A 41 4.31 8.18 6.21
CA SER A 41 3.00 8.46 6.82
C SER A 41 1.93 7.43 6.41
N GLU A 42 1.93 7.01 5.15
CA GLU A 42 0.96 6.00 4.72
C GLU A 42 1.28 4.62 5.29
N ILE A 43 2.55 4.26 5.41
CA ILE A 43 2.98 3.02 6.10
C ILE A 43 2.53 3.03 7.56
N GLU A 44 2.79 4.12 8.30
CA GLU A 44 2.37 4.28 9.69
C GLU A 44 0.85 4.12 9.87
N LYS A 45 0.03 4.71 8.99
CA LYS A 45 -1.43 4.53 9.02
C LYS A 45 -1.85 3.07 8.84
N GLN A 46 -1.15 2.30 8.01
CA GLN A 46 -1.46 0.89 7.83
C GLN A 46 -1.04 0.07 9.06
N PHE A 47 0.11 0.40 9.68
CA PHE A 47 0.51 -0.20 10.96
C PHE A 47 -0.49 0.09 12.08
N GLU A 48 -0.97 1.32 12.23
CA GLU A 48 -2.01 1.64 13.22
C GLU A 48 -3.30 0.84 12.99
N LYS A 49 -3.68 0.59 11.74
CA LYS A 49 -4.85 -0.26 11.43
C LYS A 49 -4.61 -1.71 11.83
N LEU A 50 -3.40 -2.23 11.60
CA LEU A 50 -3.02 -3.58 12.02
C LEU A 50 -3.03 -3.72 13.55
N GLU A 51 -2.46 -2.75 14.27
CA GLU A 51 -2.50 -2.73 15.74
C GLU A 51 -3.95 -2.69 16.27
N LYS A 52 -4.81 -1.86 15.66
CA LYS A 52 -6.24 -1.81 16.00
C LYS A 52 -6.94 -3.15 15.74
N LEU A 53 -6.56 -3.88 14.69
CA LEU A 53 -7.09 -5.21 14.41
C LEU A 53 -6.65 -6.20 15.49
N GLU A 54 -5.36 -6.26 15.83
CA GLU A 54 -4.84 -7.13 16.90
C GLU A 54 -5.53 -6.86 18.25
N LEU A 55 -5.68 -5.58 18.62
CA LEU A 55 -6.40 -5.20 19.84
C LEU A 55 -7.89 -5.59 19.80
N GLY A 56 -8.52 -5.54 18.62
CA GLY A 56 -9.90 -5.98 18.41
C GLY A 56 -10.06 -7.51 18.48
N PHE A 57 -9.03 -8.28 18.13
CA PHE A 57 -9.03 -9.74 18.33
C PHE A 57 -8.86 -10.09 19.81
N VAL A 58 -7.93 -9.45 20.53
CA VAL A 58 -7.69 -9.68 21.97
C VAL A 58 -8.90 -9.37 22.85
N GLN A 59 -9.76 -8.41 22.47
CA GLN A 59 -10.99 -8.09 23.22
C GLN A 59 -12.16 -9.04 22.97
N ARG A 60 -12.14 -9.85 21.90
CA ARG A 60 -13.23 -10.77 21.55
C ARG A 60 -13.11 -12.14 22.24
N ASP A 61 -11.94 -12.45 22.78
CA ASP A 61 -11.64 -13.72 23.46
C ASP A 61 -11.79 -13.64 25.00
N LYS A 62 -12.46 -12.61 25.54
CA LYS A 62 -12.77 -12.45 26.97
C LYS A 62 -14.26 -12.46 27.26
#